data_AF-A0A6G2BJ62-F1
#
_entry.id   AF-A0A6G2BJ62-F1
#
_cell.length_a   1.000
_cell.length_b   1.000
_cell.length_c   1.000
_cell.angle_alpha   90.00
_cell.angle_beta   90.00
_cell.angle_gamma   90.00
#
_symmetry.space_group_name_H-M   'P 1'
#
loop_
_entity.id
_entity.type
_entity.pdbx_description
1 polymer ?
#
loop_
_entity_poly.entity_id
_entity_poly.type
_entity_poly.pdbx_seq_one_letter_code
_entity_poly.pdbx_strand_id
1 'polypeptide(L)'
;MASWLVVLTVLVVVSDYLSERGLGLTPLLVFLPAFVAGRGTVRQTALAAAWIVLVLVGLMAYDPFQTVSANLATVAFTLALGGLSVAGAWQRVRRDEEIHRLRSAAAALQRQILSPLPRLTDHLLVDGVYEPVEEDSRVGGDIYEVVASPYGTRVCIADVQGKGLPAIGTAFAVLGAFREAANREPDLIAVVDALENAVVRHNAFATRTGEPERFVTALVLDVDAGRWARVVDCGHIPPYVVHRERTGPLSPREVGVPLGLGPLAPEPRAVERFDLPDDAVLLLCTDGVTEARDSSGAFFPLEERLSRWAGAPPHRIATGLLDQLLDHTGGTPSDDIALLVLRRAGPAEPVGWGEDAPGGADLPQRPERGPAPGSGATAV
;
A
#
# COMPACT_ATOMS: atom_id res chain seq x y z
N MET A 1 30.12 2.87 -7.91
CA MET A 1 29.84 3.23 -9.33
C MET A 1 31.05 3.86 -10.03
N ALA A 2 31.68 4.90 -9.48
CA ALA A 2 32.80 5.57 -10.17
C ALA A 2 34.03 4.66 -10.42
N SER A 3 34.35 3.74 -9.50
CA SER A 3 35.51 2.86 -9.59
C SER A 3 35.47 1.88 -10.77
N TRP A 4 34.33 1.23 -11.02
CA TRP A 4 34.20 0.28 -12.14
C TRP A 4 34.26 0.98 -13.50
N LEU A 5 33.74 2.20 -13.59
CA LEU A 5 33.73 3.00 -14.83
C LEU A 5 35.16 3.34 -15.26
N VAL A 6 35.99 3.77 -14.31
CA VAL A 6 37.41 4.04 -14.55
C VAL A 6 38.16 2.75 -14.92
N VAL A 7 37.94 1.65 -14.19
CA VAL A 7 38.57 0.36 -14.49
C VAL A 7 38.22 -0.14 -15.90
N LEU A 8 36.95 -0.07 -16.30
CA LEU A 8 36.49 -0.48 -17.63
C LEU A 8 37.07 0.43 -18.72
N THR A 9 37.15 1.74 -18.48
CA THR A 9 37.78 2.69 -19.41
C THR A 9 39.26 2.36 -19.60
N VAL A 10 40.01 2.14 -18.51
CA VAL A 10 41.42 1.77 -18.56
C VAL A 10 41.61 0.44 -19.29
N LEU A 11 40.78 -0.57 -19.02
CA LEU A 11 40.87 -1.87 -19.66
C LEU A 11 40.66 -1.78 -21.17
N VAL A 12 39.66 -1.03 -21.63
CA VAL A 12 39.42 -0.81 -23.07
C VAL A 12 40.61 -0.09 -23.72
N VAL A 13 41.13 0.98 -23.10
CA VAL A 13 42.25 1.76 -23.65
C VAL A 13 43.55 0.94 -23.69
N VAL A 14 43.86 0.20 -22.62
CA VAL A 14 45.05 -0.66 -22.55
C VAL A 14 44.94 -1.83 -23.53
N SER A 15 43.77 -2.45 -23.66
CA SER A 15 43.55 -3.50 -24.67
C SER A 15 43.71 -2.98 -26.10
N ASP A 16 43.25 -1.76 -26.40
CA ASP A 16 43.43 -1.17 -27.73
C ASP A 16 44.92 -0.89 -28.00
N TYR A 17 45.67 -0.40 -26.99
CA TYR A 17 47.10 -0.12 -27.10
C TYR A 17 47.96 -1.38 -27.26
N LEU A 18 47.63 -2.47 -26.55
CA LEU A 18 48.38 -3.73 -26.60
C LEU A 18 48.04 -4.58 -27.83
N SER A 19 46.96 -4.26 -28.54
CA SER A 19 46.53 -5.05 -29.69
C SER A 19 47.24 -4.60 -30.96
N GLU A 20 48.26 -5.35 -31.38
CA GLU A 20 49.05 -5.11 -32.60
C GLU A 20 48.22 -5.03 -33.91
N ARG A 21 46.94 -5.42 -33.87
CA ARG A 21 46.02 -5.44 -35.02
C ARG A 21 45.07 -4.25 -35.14
N GLY A 22 45.15 -3.25 -34.27
CA GLY A 22 44.31 -2.04 -34.38
C GLY A 22 42.81 -2.36 -34.32
N LEU A 23 42.37 -3.08 -33.28
CA LEU A 23 40.98 -3.51 -33.12
C LEU A 23 39.98 -2.34 -33.03
N GLY A 24 40.44 -1.13 -32.72
CA GLY A 24 39.60 0.07 -32.72
C GLY A 24 38.50 -0.04 -31.67
N LEU A 25 38.85 -0.43 -30.44
CA LEU A 25 37.91 -0.61 -29.35
C LEU A 25 37.56 0.71 -28.65
N THR A 26 38.42 1.73 -28.78
CA THR A 26 38.22 3.05 -28.19
C THR A 26 36.85 3.70 -28.50
N PRO A 27 36.29 3.62 -29.73
CA PRO A 27 34.93 4.08 -30.04
C PRO A 27 33.81 3.43 -29.22
N LEU A 28 34.02 2.23 -28.63
CA LEU A 28 33.01 1.57 -27.79
C LEU A 28 32.81 2.29 -26.45
N LEU A 29 33.77 3.12 -26.02
CA LEU A 29 33.65 3.93 -24.80
C LEU A 29 32.44 4.87 -24.83
N VAL A 30 31.95 5.22 -26.02
CA VAL A 30 30.78 6.10 -26.21
C VAL A 30 29.48 5.49 -25.65
N PHE A 31 29.42 4.16 -25.46
CA PHE A 31 28.24 3.48 -24.89
C PHE A 31 28.22 3.46 -23.35
N LEU A 32 29.34 3.74 -22.68
CA LEU A 32 29.39 3.72 -21.21
C LEU A 32 28.39 4.70 -20.55
N PRO A 33 28.30 5.98 -20.99
CA PRO A 33 27.33 6.92 -20.46
C PRO A 33 25.89 6.43 -20.62
N ALA A 34 25.56 5.70 -21.69
CA ALA A 34 24.23 5.13 -21.89
C ALA A 34 23.92 4.01 -20.86
N PHE A 35 24.90 3.19 -20.53
CA PHE A 35 24.76 2.17 -19.47
C PHE A 35 24.60 2.81 -18.09
N VAL A 36 25.42 3.82 -17.77
CA VAL A 36 25.29 4.61 -16.54
C VAL A 36 23.97 5.35 -16.51
N ALA A 37 23.49 5.86 -17.65
CA ALA A 37 22.17 6.41 -17.77
C ALA A 37 21.18 5.37 -17.26
N GLY A 38 21.13 4.14 -17.78
CA GLY A 38 20.14 3.14 -17.39
C GLY A 38 19.96 2.85 -15.88
N ARG A 39 20.99 3.05 -15.05
CA ARG A 39 20.97 2.67 -13.62
C ARG A 39 21.37 3.76 -12.63
N GLY A 40 21.97 4.84 -13.12
CA GLY A 40 22.54 5.89 -12.29
C GLY A 40 21.68 7.14 -12.23
N THR A 41 22.11 8.07 -11.38
CA THR A 41 21.54 9.41 -11.32
C THR A 41 21.98 10.25 -12.52
N VAL A 42 21.23 11.31 -12.84
CA VAL A 42 21.58 12.27 -13.90
C VAL A 42 23.00 12.82 -13.72
N ARG A 43 23.41 13.09 -12.47
CA ARG A 43 24.76 13.57 -12.13
C ARG A 43 25.83 12.53 -12.49
N GLN A 44 25.60 11.25 -12.17
CA GLN A 44 26.53 10.17 -12.52
C GLN A 44 26.66 9.99 -14.03
N THR A 45 25.56 10.08 -14.78
CA THR A 45 25.57 10.02 -16.24
C THR A 45 26.31 11.20 -16.86
N ALA A 46 26.10 12.42 -16.33
CA ALA A 46 26.80 13.61 -16.80
C ALA A 46 28.32 13.52 -16.53
N LEU A 47 28.72 13.05 -15.35
CA LEU A 47 30.12 12.81 -15.01
C LEU A 47 30.74 11.73 -15.91
N ALA A 48 30.02 10.65 -16.19
CA ALA A 48 30.47 9.61 -17.11
C ALA A 48 30.65 10.14 -18.54
N ALA A 49 29.68 10.91 -19.05
CA ALA A 49 29.77 11.54 -20.37
C ALA A 49 30.97 12.50 -20.45
N ALA A 50 31.17 13.35 -19.45
CA ALA A 50 32.30 14.27 -19.38
C ALA A 50 33.65 13.52 -19.30
N TRP A 51 33.72 12.44 -18.53
CA TRP A 51 34.91 11.59 -18.41
C TRP A 51 35.28 10.95 -19.76
N ILE A 52 34.31 10.37 -20.47
CA ILE A 52 34.57 9.75 -21.78
C ILE A 52 35.02 10.79 -22.81
N VAL A 53 34.42 11.98 -22.82
CA VAL A 53 34.87 13.09 -23.69
C VAL A 53 36.31 13.48 -23.35
N LEU A 54 36.65 13.62 -22.07
CA LEU A 54 38.01 13.97 -21.63
C LEU A 54 39.04 12.91 -22.06
N VAL A 55 38.73 11.62 -21.87
CA VAL A 55 39.61 10.51 -22.28
C VAL A 55 39.82 10.51 -23.79
N LEU A 56 38.76 10.68 -24.59
CA LEU A 56 38.87 10.68 -26.06
C LEU A 56 39.67 11.88 -26.57
N VAL A 57 39.44 13.09 -26.03
CA VAL A 57 40.21 14.28 -26.40
C VAL A 57 41.67 14.14 -25.99
N GLY A 58 41.95 13.58 -24.80
CA GLY A 58 43.31 13.31 -24.34
C GLY A 58 44.06 12.31 -25.23
N LEU A 59 43.39 11.23 -25.65
CA LEU A 59 43.97 10.25 -26.58
C LEU A 59 44.23 10.89 -27.96
N MET A 60 43.30 11.69 -28.50
CA MET A 60 43.47 12.40 -29.76
C MET A 60 44.62 13.43 -29.75
N ALA A 61 44.89 14.04 -28.60
CA ALA A 61 45.99 14.99 -28.43
C ALA A 61 47.36 14.30 -28.38
N TYR A 62 47.40 13.05 -27.90
CA TYR A 62 48.63 12.25 -27.82
C TYR A 62 48.95 11.57 -29.16
N ASP A 63 47.94 10.97 -29.80
CA ASP A 63 48.08 10.33 -31.10
C ASP A 63 46.77 10.52 -31.91
N PRO A 64 46.74 11.40 -32.92
CA PRO A 64 45.55 11.61 -33.73
C PRO A 64 45.16 10.34 -34.47
N PHE A 65 44.08 9.68 -34.04
CA PHE A 65 43.62 8.40 -34.56
C PHE A 65 43.47 8.31 -36.10
N GLN A 66 43.09 9.42 -36.76
CA GLN A 66 42.67 9.50 -38.16
C GLN A 66 42.83 10.94 -38.74
N THR A 67 42.31 11.19 -39.95
CA THR A 67 42.11 12.53 -40.52
C THR A 67 41.30 13.46 -39.61
N VAL A 68 41.52 14.78 -39.74
CA VAL A 68 40.85 15.84 -38.95
C VAL A 68 39.32 15.70 -38.97
N SER A 69 38.74 15.33 -40.12
CA SER A 69 37.29 15.11 -40.27
C SER A 69 36.76 13.94 -39.44
N ALA A 70 37.52 12.84 -39.33
CA ALA A 70 37.14 11.68 -38.55
C ALA A 70 37.20 11.98 -37.04
N ASN A 71 38.25 12.67 -36.57
CA ASN A 71 38.36 13.07 -35.17
C ASN A 71 37.21 14.01 -34.77
N LEU A 72 36.88 14.98 -35.63
CA LEU A 72 35.74 15.88 -35.42
C LEU A 72 34.42 15.12 -35.36
N ALA A 73 34.23 14.13 -36.24
CA ALA A 73 33.04 13.28 -36.25
C ALA A 73 32.91 12.45 -34.97
N THR A 74 34.00 11.85 -34.47
CA THR A 74 33.99 11.06 -33.22
C THR A 74 33.68 11.94 -31.99
N VAL A 75 34.26 13.14 -31.90
CA VAL A 75 33.95 14.09 -30.81
C VAL A 75 32.49 14.51 -30.89
N ALA A 76 32.00 14.88 -32.07
CA ALA A 76 30.60 15.27 -32.28
C ALA A 76 29.63 14.13 -31.90
N PHE A 77 29.92 12.90 -32.32
CA PHE A 77 29.13 11.72 -31.99
C PHE A 77 29.13 11.41 -30.50
N THR A 78 30.27 11.53 -29.83
CA THR A 78 30.40 11.34 -28.39
C THR A 78 29.60 12.39 -27.61
N LEU A 79 29.69 13.66 -28.00
CA LEU A 79 28.91 14.73 -27.40
C LEU A 79 27.40 14.51 -27.61
N ALA A 80 26.99 14.10 -28.82
CA ALA A 80 25.60 13.80 -29.11
C ALA A 80 25.06 12.63 -28.27
N LEU A 81 25.76 11.50 -28.22
CA LEU A 81 25.34 10.34 -27.43
C LEU A 81 25.43 10.57 -25.92
N GLY A 82 26.44 11.33 -25.46
CA GLY A 82 26.55 11.77 -24.07
C GLY A 82 25.36 12.66 -23.69
N GLY A 83 25.01 13.63 -24.54
CA GLY A 83 23.83 14.48 -24.38
C GLY A 83 22.53 13.69 -24.35
N LEU A 84 22.34 12.76 -25.30
CA LEU A 84 21.17 11.86 -25.33
C LEU A 84 21.09 10.97 -24.09
N SER A 85 22.23 10.46 -23.60
CA SER A 85 22.29 9.65 -22.38
C SER A 85 21.87 10.45 -21.15
N VAL A 86 22.37 11.69 -21.02
CA VAL A 86 21.98 12.59 -19.93
C VAL A 86 20.50 12.99 -20.02
N ALA A 87 20.01 13.31 -21.22
CA ALA A 87 18.59 13.61 -21.45
C ALA A 87 17.70 12.40 -21.13
N GLY A 88 18.10 11.20 -21.54
CA GLY A 88 17.41 9.95 -21.20
C GLY A 88 17.42 9.67 -19.69
N ALA A 89 18.55 9.86 -19.01
CA ALA A 89 18.63 9.75 -17.55
C ALA A 89 17.71 10.76 -16.85
N TRP A 90 17.69 12.01 -17.32
CA TRP A 90 16.81 13.04 -16.80
C TRP A 90 15.32 12.71 -17.00
N GLN A 91 14.94 12.22 -18.19
CA GLN A 91 13.57 11.82 -18.47
C GLN A 91 13.14 10.62 -17.62
N ARG A 92 14.01 9.63 -17.40
CA ARG A 92 13.70 8.50 -16.51
C ARG A 92 13.53 8.95 -15.07
N VAL A 93 14.51 9.68 -14.50
CA VAL A 93 14.42 10.16 -13.11
C VAL A 93 13.16 11.01 -12.91
N ARG A 94 12.83 11.89 -13.85
CA ARG A 94 11.61 12.70 -13.77
C ARG A 94 10.33 11.85 -13.82
N ARG A 95 10.28 10.81 -14.65
CA ARG A 95 9.16 9.86 -14.69
C ARG A 95 9.05 9.07 -13.38
N ASP A 96 10.17 8.60 -12.85
CA ASP A 96 10.22 7.83 -11.62
C ASP A 96 9.72 8.68 -10.43
N GLU A 97 10.14 9.95 -10.38
CA GLU A 97 9.66 10.93 -9.40
C GLU A 97 8.15 11.23 -9.53
N GLU A 98 7.65 11.39 -10.76
CA GLU A 98 6.22 11.63 -11.02
C GLU A 98 5.38 10.42 -10.61
N ILE A 99 5.81 9.22 -10.97
CA ILE A 99 5.18 7.96 -10.58
C ILE A 99 5.16 7.82 -9.05
N HIS A 100 6.27 8.10 -8.37
CA HIS A 100 6.31 8.10 -6.90
C HIS A 100 5.29 9.08 -6.31
N ARG A 101 5.25 10.33 -6.78
CA ARG A 101 4.30 11.34 -6.28
C ARG A 101 2.84 10.92 -6.46
N LEU A 102 2.47 10.40 -7.63
CA LEU A 102 1.12 9.92 -7.91
C LEU A 102 0.75 8.76 -6.97
N ARG A 103 1.68 7.84 -6.73
CA ARG A 103 1.48 6.70 -5.84
C ARG A 103 1.37 7.11 -4.37
N SER A 104 2.23 8.02 -3.89
CA SER A 104 2.14 8.55 -2.53
C SER A 104 0.83 9.31 -2.30
N ALA A 105 0.39 10.11 -3.29
CA ALA A 105 -0.90 10.79 -3.21
C ALA A 105 -2.07 9.80 -3.17
N ALA A 106 -2.01 8.74 -3.98
CA ALA A 106 -3.03 7.71 -4.02
C ALA A 106 -3.08 6.86 -2.72
N ALA A 107 -1.92 6.52 -2.14
CA ALA A 107 -1.85 5.88 -0.83
C ALA A 107 -2.43 6.79 0.28
N ALA A 108 -2.13 8.09 0.24
CA ALA A 108 -2.71 9.06 1.16
C ALA A 108 -4.24 9.17 1.01
N LEU A 109 -4.76 9.15 -0.22
CA LEU A 109 -6.20 9.13 -0.49
C LEU A 109 -6.87 7.85 0.02
N GLN A 110 -6.26 6.68 -0.20
CA GLN A 110 -6.78 5.42 0.32
C GLN A 110 -6.88 5.47 1.84
N ARG A 111 -5.81 5.90 2.54
CA ARG A 111 -5.81 6.03 4.01
C ARG A 111 -6.92 6.98 4.51
N GLN A 112 -7.23 8.06 3.79
CA GLN A 112 -8.32 8.98 4.15
C GLN A 112 -9.72 8.40 3.90
N ILE A 113 -9.83 7.40 3.03
CA ILE A 113 -11.11 6.78 2.67
C ILE A 113 -11.42 5.58 3.55
N LEU A 114 -10.45 5.01 4.27
CA LEU A 114 -10.71 3.99 5.28
C LEU A 114 -11.35 4.60 6.53
N SER A 115 -12.10 3.77 7.26
CA SER A 115 -12.71 4.19 8.52
C SER A 115 -11.63 4.56 9.55
N PRO A 116 -11.77 5.68 10.28
CA PRO A 116 -10.89 5.97 11.41
C PRO A 116 -11.11 4.92 12.52
N LEU A 117 -10.02 4.41 13.07
CA LEU A 117 -9.99 3.48 14.20
C LEU A 117 -9.28 4.16 15.40
N PRO A 118 -9.66 3.85 16.65
CA PRO A 118 -10.75 2.96 17.04
C PRO A 118 -12.12 3.58 16.78
N ARG A 119 -13.13 2.74 16.56
CA ARG A 119 -14.52 3.13 16.35
C ARG A 119 -15.44 2.41 17.32
N LEU A 120 -16.12 3.18 18.16
CA LEU A 120 -17.14 2.69 19.08
C LEU A 120 -18.53 2.92 18.46
N THR A 121 -19.35 1.87 18.42
CA THR A 121 -20.76 1.90 18.04
C THR A 121 -21.61 1.37 19.20
N ASP A 122 -22.94 1.36 19.04
CA ASP A 122 -23.85 0.82 20.04
C ASP A 122 -23.69 -0.69 20.30
N HIS A 123 -23.03 -1.41 19.38
CA HIS A 123 -22.91 -2.87 19.44
C HIS A 123 -21.46 -3.37 19.44
N LEU A 124 -20.52 -2.61 18.89
CA LEU A 124 -19.13 -3.02 18.75
C LEU A 124 -18.16 -1.90 19.12
N LEU A 125 -17.06 -2.30 19.77
CA LEU A 125 -15.80 -1.58 19.73
C LEU A 125 -14.93 -2.24 18.65
N VAL A 126 -14.59 -1.48 17.61
CA VAL A 126 -13.69 -1.93 16.54
C VAL A 126 -12.39 -1.16 16.67
N ASP A 127 -11.30 -1.88 16.87
CA ASP A 127 -9.94 -1.36 16.85
C ASP A 127 -9.17 -2.03 15.71
N GLY A 128 -8.00 -1.54 15.37
CA GLY A 128 -7.22 -2.14 14.31
C GLY A 128 -6.05 -1.31 13.84
N VAL A 129 -5.27 -1.92 12.96
CA VAL A 129 -4.10 -1.31 12.35
C VAL A 129 -4.12 -1.58 10.85
N TYR A 130 -3.59 -0.62 10.11
CA TYR A 130 -3.37 -0.74 8.68
C TYR A 130 -1.98 -0.25 8.35
N GLU A 131 -1.09 -1.16 7.97
CA GLU A 131 0.27 -0.84 7.53
C GLU A 131 0.46 -1.25 6.08
N PRO A 132 0.47 -0.30 5.13
CA PRO A 132 0.74 -0.60 3.74
C PRO A 132 2.24 -0.85 3.54
N VAL A 133 2.60 -1.77 2.64
CA VAL A 133 3.99 -2.04 2.30
C VAL A 133 4.53 -0.97 1.37
N GLU A 134 5.53 -0.22 1.86
CA GLU A 134 6.14 0.89 1.12
C GLU A 134 7.25 0.43 0.16
N GLU A 135 7.78 -0.79 0.31
CA GLU A 135 8.76 -1.33 -0.65
C GLU A 135 8.09 -1.52 -2.01
N ASP A 136 8.70 -0.92 -3.04
CA ASP A 136 8.27 -0.90 -4.44
C ASP A 136 7.11 0.04 -4.84
N SER A 137 6.66 0.96 -3.97
CA SER A 137 5.71 2.02 -4.37
C SER A 137 4.44 1.46 -5.04
N ARG A 138 3.64 0.68 -4.31
CA ARG A 138 2.34 0.21 -4.81
C ARG A 138 1.28 0.60 -3.79
N VAL A 139 0.13 1.05 -4.30
CA VAL A 139 -1.02 1.35 -3.46
C VAL A 139 -1.75 0.05 -3.20
N GLY A 140 -2.13 -0.17 -1.95
CA GLY A 140 -2.61 -1.45 -1.47
C GLY A 140 -3.96 -1.88 -1.99
N GLY A 141 -4.19 -3.18 -2.07
CA GLY A 141 -5.48 -3.79 -2.42
C GLY A 141 -6.43 -3.89 -1.23
N ASP A 142 -5.88 -3.88 -0.02
CA ASP A 142 -6.59 -4.04 1.24
C ASP A 142 -7.47 -2.85 1.58
N ILE A 143 -8.70 -3.16 1.99
CA ILE A 143 -9.69 -2.19 2.45
C ILE A 143 -10.49 -2.71 3.62
N TYR A 144 -10.96 -1.78 4.44
CA TYR A 144 -11.94 -2.06 5.46
C TYR A 144 -12.88 -0.88 5.70
N GLU A 145 -14.04 -1.18 6.26
CA GLU A 145 -15.05 -0.20 6.62
C GLU A 145 -15.90 -0.69 7.80
N VAL A 146 -16.36 0.26 8.62
CA VAL A 146 -17.27 0.03 9.74
C VAL A 146 -18.44 1.00 9.60
N VAL A 147 -19.66 0.49 9.61
CA VAL A 147 -20.88 1.31 9.51
C VAL A 147 -21.81 0.96 10.66
N ALA A 148 -22.10 1.95 11.51
CA ALA A 148 -23.24 1.88 12.42
C ALA A 148 -24.51 2.11 11.60
N SER A 149 -25.30 1.06 11.40
CA SER A 149 -26.51 1.10 10.59
C SER A 149 -27.77 0.90 11.44
N PRO A 150 -28.97 1.19 10.90
CA PRO A 150 -30.23 0.90 11.60
C PRO A 150 -30.45 -0.60 11.92
N TYR A 151 -29.67 -1.50 11.32
CA TYR A 151 -29.84 -2.94 11.41
C TYR A 151 -28.76 -3.63 12.27
N GLY A 152 -27.79 -2.87 12.77
CA GLY A 152 -26.60 -3.40 13.44
C GLY A 152 -25.32 -2.67 13.03
N THR A 153 -24.21 -3.02 13.68
CA THR A 153 -22.89 -2.58 13.25
C THR A 153 -22.37 -3.54 12.19
N ARG A 154 -22.16 -3.00 10.99
CA ARG A 154 -21.67 -3.75 9.84
C ARG A 154 -20.19 -3.48 9.64
N VAL A 155 -19.42 -4.52 9.42
CA VAL A 155 -17.98 -4.44 9.18
C VAL A 155 -17.66 -5.15 7.87
N CYS A 156 -16.85 -4.54 7.03
CA CYS A 156 -16.33 -5.13 5.81
C CYS A 156 -14.81 -5.09 5.89
N ILE A 157 -14.15 -6.21 5.61
CA ILE A 157 -12.73 -6.27 5.27
C ILE A 157 -12.63 -6.95 3.91
N ALA A 158 -11.76 -6.45 3.04
CA ALA A 158 -11.64 -6.95 1.68
C ALA A 158 -10.22 -6.76 1.16
N ASP A 159 -9.82 -7.62 0.23
CA ASP A 159 -8.60 -7.49 -0.55
C ASP A 159 -8.94 -7.54 -2.04
N VAL A 160 -8.56 -6.48 -2.75
CA VAL A 160 -8.75 -6.34 -4.20
C VAL A 160 -7.59 -6.99 -4.93
N GLN A 161 -7.91 -7.90 -5.87
CA GLN A 161 -6.90 -8.56 -6.69
C GLN A 161 -6.00 -7.55 -7.40
N GLY A 162 -4.70 -7.66 -7.14
CA GLY A 162 -3.64 -6.87 -7.76
C GLY A 162 -3.39 -5.53 -7.06
N LYS A 163 -2.34 -4.82 -7.48
CA LYS A 163 -1.85 -3.63 -6.76
C LYS A 163 -1.85 -2.38 -7.63
N GLY A 164 -1.81 -1.21 -6.99
CA GLY A 164 -1.65 0.09 -7.65
C GLY A 164 -2.97 0.78 -8.03
N LEU A 165 -2.87 1.85 -8.83
CA LEU A 165 -3.99 2.79 -9.09
C LEU A 165 -5.30 2.12 -9.56
N PRO A 166 -5.30 1.12 -10.47
CA PRO A 166 -6.54 0.49 -10.90
C PRO A 166 -7.26 -0.29 -9.78
N ALA A 167 -6.50 -0.91 -8.85
CA ALA A 167 -7.09 -1.63 -7.71
C ALA A 167 -7.87 -0.67 -6.79
N ILE A 168 -7.37 0.55 -6.62
CA ILE A 168 -8.04 1.61 -5.83
C ILE A 168 -9.43 1.94 -6.41
N GLY A 169 -9.56 1.98 -7.73
CA GLY A 169 -10.86 2.26 -8.38
C GLY A 169 -11.92 1.23 -7.98
N THR A 170 -11.53 -0.05 -7.95
CA THR A 170 -12.39 -1.16 -7.51
C THR A 170 -12.66 -1.05 -6.00
N ALA A 171 -11.63 -0.75 -5.20
CA ALA A 171 -11.75 -0.54 -3.76
C ALA A 171 -12.78 0.56 -3.43
N PHE A 172 -12.74 1.71 -4.13
CA PHE A 172 -13.73 2.78 -3.95
C PHE A 172 -15.13 2.37 -4.36
N ALA A 173 -15.27 1.59 -5.42
CA ALA A 173 -16.58 1.06 -5.83
C ALA A 173 -17.17 0.15 -4.73
N VAL A 174 -16.35 -0.72 -4.13
CA VAL A 174 -16.75 -1.61 -3.02
C VAL A 174 -17.09 -0.82 -1.76
N LEU A 175 -16.21 0.08 -1.31
CA LEU A 175 -16.45 0.89 -0.12
C LEU A 175 -17.69 1.79 -0.26
N GLY A 176 -17.86 2.42 -1.43
CA GLY A 176 -19.04 3.23 -1.72
C GLY A 176 -20.34 2.41 -1.70
N ALA A 177 -20.33 1.23 -2.31
CA ALA A 177 -21.47 0.32 -2.29
C ALA A 177 -21.76 -0.20 -0.89
N PHE A 178 -20.74 -0.55 -0.11
CA PHE A 178 -20.89 -1.00 1.26
C PHE A 178 -21.50 0.07 2.16
N ARG A 179 -21.00 1.31 2.12
CA ARG A 179 -21.54 2.42 2.91
C ARG A 179 -23.01 2.70 2.63
N GLU A 180 -23.40 2.63 1.36
CA GLU A 180 -24.78 2.82 0.91
C GLU A 180 -25.68 1.65 1.34
N ALA A 181 -25.31 0.43 0.95
CA ALA A 181 -26.09 -0.76 1.20
C ALA A 181 -26.18 -1.09 2.70
N ALA A 182 -25.11 -0.79 3.47
CA ALA A 182 -25.10 -0.96 4.92
C ALA A 182 -26.22 -0.18 5.59
N ASN A 183 -26.60 1.00 5.09
CA ASN A 183 -27.69 1.79 5.66
C ASN A 183 -29.06 1.46 5.05
N ARG A 184 -29.09 1.04 3.78
CA ARG A 184 -30.34 0.82 3.04
C ARG A 184 -30.93 -0.57 3.26
N GLU A 185 -30.11 -1.60 3.19
CA GLU A 185 -30.57 -2.99 3.11
C GLU A 185 -30.69 -3.64 4.49
N PRO A 186 -31.84 -4.19 4.91
CA PRO A 186 -31.95 -4.93 6.17
C PRO A 186 -31.17 -6.25 6.17
N ASP A 187 -31.14 -6.93 5.01
CA ASP A 187 -30.53 -8.25 4.86
C ASP A 187 -29.04 -8.14 4.48
N LEU A 188 -28.21 -8.99 5.09
CA LEU A 188 -26.77 -9.01 4.87
C LEU A 188 -26.41 -9.55 3.49
N ILE A 189 -27.20 -10.50 2.94
CA ILE A 189 -27.00 -10.97 1.56
C ILE A 189 -27.24 -9.84 0.57
N ALA A 190 -28.29 -9.04 0.76
CA ALA A 190 -28.56 -7.90 -0.10
C ALA A 190 -27.43 -6.84 -0.08
N VAL A 191 -26.75 -6.67 1.07
CA VAL A 191 -25.53 -5.85 1.13
C VAL A 191 -24.44 -6.44 0.23
N VAL A 192 -24.16 -7.73 0.37
CA VAL A 192 -23.13 -8.41 -0.44
C VAL A 192 -23.47 -8.41 -1.93
N ASP A 193 -24.75 -8.56 -2.29
CA ASP A 193 -25.22 -8.44 -3.67
C ASP A 193 -24.99 -7.03 -4.23
N ALA A 194 -25.16 -5.98 -3.40
CA ALA A 194 -24.84 -4.62 -3.81
C ALA A 194 -23.33 -4.44 -4.09
N LEU A 195 -22.47 -5.06 -3.27
CA LEU A 195 -21.01 -5.09 -3.48
C LEU A 195 -20.65 -5.87 -4.76
N GLU A 196 -21.22 -7.06 -4.97
CA GLU A 196 -21.04 -7.87 -6.18
C GLU A 196 -21.38 -7.04 -7.42
N ASN A 197 -22.55 -6.42 -7.42
CA ASN A 197 -23.01 -5.58 -8.52
C ASN A 197 -22.10 -4.35 -8.75
N ALA A 198 -21.50 -3.80 -7.69
CA ALA A 198 -20.55 -2.70 -7.82
C ALA A 198 -19.25 -3.15 -8.52
N VAL A 199 -18.71 -4.32 -8.15
CA VAL A 199 -17.52 -4.90 -8.79
C VAL A 199 -17.82 -5.24 -10.25
N VAL A 200 -18.95 -5.90 -10.53
CA VAL A 200 -19.37 -6.24 -11.91
C VAL A 200 -19.51 -4.99 -12.78
N ARG A 201 -20.16 -3.93 -12.28
CA ARG A 201 -20.27 -2.65 -13.02
C ARG A 201 -18.91 -2.00 -13.25
N HIS A 202 -18.03 -2.05 -12.26
CA HIS A 202 -16.68 -1.49 -12.37
C HIS A 202 -15.85 -2.25 -13.41
N ASN A 203 -15.86 -3.58 -13.38
CA ASN A 203 -15.20 -4.42 -14.38
C ASN A 203 -15.73 -4.17 -15.79
N ALA A 204 -17.05 -4.02 -15.96
CA ALA A 204 -17.62 -3.67 -17.26
C ALA A 204 -17.13 -2.32 -17.80
N PHE A 205 -16.77 -1.37 -16.92
CA PHE A 205 -16.12 -0.12 -17.31
C PHE A 205 -14.62 -0.30 -17.58
N ALA A 206 -13.92 -1.06 -16.74
CA ALA A 206 -12.50 -1.40 -16.92
C ALA A 206 -12.25 -2.05 -18.29
N THR A 207 -13.06 -3.05 -18.66
CA THR A 207 -12.97 -3.74 -19.96
C THR A 207 -13.15 -2.78 -21.14
N ARG A 208 -14.03 -1.78 -21.04
CA ARG A 208 -14.21 -0.74 -22.09
C ARG A 208 -13.02 0.22 -22.20
N THR A 209 -12.27 0.41 -21.13
CA THR A 209 -11.11 1.31 -21.06
C THR A 209 -9.78 0.59 -21.27
N GLY A 210 -9.82 -0.73 -21.51
CA GLY A 210 -8.63 -1.56 -21.73
C GLY A 210 -7.92 -1.97 -20.44
N GLU A 211 -8.55 -1.79 -19.29
CA GLU A 211 -8.06 -2.28 -18.00
C GLU A 211 -8.54 -3.71 -17.75
N PRO A 212 -7.73 -4.56 -17.08
CA PRO A 212 -8.12 -5.93 -16.76
C PRO A 212 -9.24 -5.95 -15.72
N GLU A 213 -10.13 -6.96 -15.83
CA GLU A 213 -11.12 -7.28 -14.80
C GLU A 213 -10.43 -7.73 -13.51
N ARG A 214 -11.08 -7.47 -12.38
CA ARG A 214 -10.59 -7.82 -11.04
C ARG A 214 -11.67 -8.51 -10.24
N PHE A 215 -11.24 -9.36 -9.31
CA PHE A 215 -12.12 -9.84 -8.25
C PHE A 215 -11.69 -9.26 -6.90
N VAL A 216 -12.58 -9.32 -5.92
CA VAL A 216 -12.32 -8.83 -4.56
C VAL A 216 -12.68 -9.94 -3.58
N THR A 217 -11.72 -10.38 -2.77
CA THR A 217 -12.05 -11.24 -1.63
C THR A 217 -12.62 -10.34 -0.54
N ALA A 218 -13.73 -10.74 0.09
CA ALA A 218 -14.35 -9.93 1.13
C ALA A 218 -14.96 -10.77 2.24
N LEU A 219 -14.94 -10.24 3.46
CA LEU A 219 -15.68 -10.76 4.59
C LEU A 219 -16.57 -9.65 5.13
N VAL A 220 -17.87 -9.90 5.11
CA VAL A 220 -18.87 -8.92 5.58
C VAL A 220 -19.55 -9.45 6.83
N LEU A 221 -19.48 -8.68 7.90
CA LEU A 221 -20.05 -9.00 9.20
C LEU A 221 -21.17 -8.04 9.57
N ASP A 222 -22.16 -8.52 10.30
CA ASP A 222 -23.22 -7.75 10.94
C ASP A 222 -23.37 -8.20 12.39
N VAL A 223 -23.27 -7.25 13.31
CA VAL A 223 -23.44 -7.48 14.75
C VAL A 223 -24.50 -6.54 15.28
N ASP A 224 -25.60 -7.13 15.74
CA ASP A 224 -26.70 -6.45 16.41
C ASP A 224 -26.65 -6.69 17.93
N ALA A 225 -27.70 -6.27 18.63
CA ALA A 225 -27.87 -6.45 20.07
C ALA A 225 -28.03 -7.93 20.50
N GLY A 226 -28.22 -8.85 19.56
CA GLY A 226 -28.22 -10.28 19.85
C GLY A 226 -26.82 -10.80 20.16
N ARG A 227 -26.71 -12.08 20.55
CA ARG A 227 -25.43 -12.74 20.88
C ARG A 227 -24.60 -13.18 19.67
N TRP A 228 -25.16 -13.10 18.46
CA TRP A 228 -24.55 -13.66 17.27
C TRP A 228 -23.84 -12.58 16.44
N ALA A 229 -22.75 -12.97 15.79
CA ALA A 229 -22.22 -12.29 14.62
C ALA A 229 -22.72 -13.00 13.37
N ARG A 230 -23.35 -12.26 12.46
CA ARG A 230 -23.72 -12.75 11.12
C ARG A 230 -22.58 -12.45 10.16
N VAL A 231 -22.18 -13.42 9.35
CA VAL A 231 -21.02 -13.33 8.46
C VAL A 231 -21.39 -13.85 7.08
N VAL A 232 -20.93 -13.15 6.05
CA VAL A 232 -20.94 -13.63 4.68
C VAL A 232 -19.51 -13.62 4.16
N ASP A 233 -19.02 -14.79 3.81
CA ASP A 233 -17.70 -15.00 3.23
C ASP A 233 -17.78 -14.90 1.70
N CYS A 234 -16.92 -14.06 1.11
CA CYS A 234 -16.74 -13.90 -0.33
C CYS A 234 -15.31 -14.27 -0.71
N GLY A 235 -14.86 -15.47 -0.32
CA GLY A 235 -13.56 -16.03 -0.64
C GLY A 235 -12.40 -15.40 0.14
N HIS A 236 -12.69 -14.84 1.32
CA HIS A 236 -11.71 -14.16 2.15
C HIS A 236 -11.19 -15.10 3.25
N ILE A 237 -10.17 -14.65 3.98
CA ILE A 237 -9.63 -15.39 5.12
C ILE A 237 -10.70 -15.42 6.24
N PRO A 238 -10.93 -16.58 6.88
CA PRO A 238 -11.92 -16.69 7.93
C PRO A 238 -11.56 -15.83 9.15
N PRO A 239 -12.56 -15.27 9.87
CA PRO A 239 -12.30 -14.52 11.09
C PRO A 239 -11.78 -15.45 12.18
N TYR A 240 -10.90 -14.95 13.06
CA TYR A 240 -10.41 -15.71 14.21
C TYR A 240 -11.18 -15.29 15.46
N VAL A 241 -11.62 -16.26 16.25
CA VAL A 241 -12.14 -15.99 17.59
C VAL A 241 -11.01 -16.08 18.60
N VAL A 242 -11.01 -15.17 19.56
CA VAL A 242 -10.15 -15.20 20.74
C VAL A 242 -11.05 -15.18 21.97
N HIS A 243 -11.12 -16.31 22.64
CA HIS A 243 -11.89 -16.50 23.86
C HIS A 243 -11.09 -17.39 24.82
N ARG A 244 -11.37 -17.30 26.13
CA ARG A 244 -10.64 -18.07 27.16
C ARG A 244 -10.61 -19.57 26.89
N GLU A 245 -11.68 -20.10 26.32
CA GLU A 245 -11.84 -21.54 26.07
C GLU A 245 -11.44 -21.95 24.64
N ARG A 246 -11.40 -21.01 23.70
CA ARG A 246 -11.13 -21.30 22.29
C ARG A 246 -10.47 -20.10 21.62
N THR A 247 -9.32 -20.35 21.00
CA THR A 247 -8.72 -19.44 20.03
C THR A 247 -8.52 -20.19 18.71
N GLY A 248 -8.84 -19.56 17.58
CA GLY A 248 -8.63 -20.15 16.26
C GLY A 248 -9.62 -19.64 15.22
N PRO A 249 -9.50 -20.10 13.97
CA PRO A 249 -10.37 -19.68 12.89
C PRO A 249 -11.82 -20.14 13.11
N LEU A 250 -12.75 -19.25 12.78
CA LEU A 250 -14.16 -19.53 12.60
C LEU A 250 -14.39 -19.82 11.12
N SER A 251 -13.89 -20.97 10.66
CA SER A 251 -14.06 -21.39 9.28
C SER A 251 -15.56 -21.49 8.93
N PRO A 252 -16.01 -20.77 7.89
CA PRO A 252 -17.33 -20.95 7.31
C PRO A 252 -17.55 -22.40 6.90
N ARG A 253 -18.79 -22.87 6.98
CA ARG A 253 -19.22 -24.16 6.41
C ARG A 253 -19.13 -24.15 4.89
N GLU A 254 -19.42 -23.00 4.27
CA GLU A 254 -19.37 -22.81 2.83
C GLU A 254 -18.56 -21.55 2.51
N VAL A 255 -17.52 -21.70 1.69
CA VAL A 255 -16.69 -20.58 1.24
C VAL A 255 -17.33 -19.98 0.00
N GLY A 256 -17.77 -18.73 0.07
CA GLY A 256 -18.33 -18.03 -1.08
C GLY A 256 -17.25 -17.69 -2.10
N VAL A 257 -17.65 -17.45 -3.36
CA VAL A 257 -16.70 -16.97 -4.36
C VAL A 257 -16.38 -15.48 -4.16
N PRO A 258 -15.17 -15.04 -4.53
CA PRO A 258 -14.81 -13.62 -4.59
C PRO A 258 -15.83 -12.77 -5.33
N LEU A 259 -15.98 -11.52 -4.90
CA LEU A 259 -16.85 -10.56 -5.54
C LEU A 259 -16.39 -10.32 -6.98
N GLY A 260 -17.34 -10.25 -7.92
CA GLY A 260 -17.08 -10.15 -9.36
C GLY A 260 -16.97 -11.51 -10.06
N LEU A 261 -16.89 -12.61 -9.30
CA LEU A 261 -16.95 -13.98 -9.81
C LEU A 261 -18.27 -14.67 -9.49
N GLY A 262 -19.24 -13.97 -8.90
CA GLY A 262 -20.56 -14.50 -8.56
C GLY A 262 -21.27 -15.23 -9.72
N PRO A 263 -21.26 -14.71 -10.96
CA PRO A 263 -21.87 -15.39 -12.11
C PRO A 263 -21.25 -16.76 -12.46
N LEU A 264 -20.07 -17.07 -11.94
CA LEU A 264 -19.38 -18.36 -12.14
C LEU A 264 -19.72 -19.38 -11.04
N ALA A 265 -20.35 -18.95 -9.95
CA ALA A 265 -20.74 -19.82 -8.85
C ALA A 265 -22.11 -20.46 -9.10
N PRO A 266 -22.24 -21.79 -8.91
CA PRO A 266 -23.52 -22.47 -9.05
C PRO A 266 -24.46 -22.24 -7.87
N GLU A 267 -23.91 -21.94 -6.68
CA GLU A 267 -24.67 -21.79 -5.44
C GLU A 267 -24.64 -20.33 -4.95
N PRO A 268 -25.76 -19.85 -4.37
CA PRO A 268 -25.81 -18.53 -3.77
C PRO A 268 -24.97 -18.47 -2.50
N ARG A 269 -24.49 -17.26 -2.15
CA ARG A 269 -23.80 -17.02 -0.88
C ARG A 269 -24.75 -17.24 0.30
N ALA A 270 -24.22 -17.75 1.40
CA ALA A 270 -24.97 -18.02 2.63
C ALA A 270 -24.56 -17.06 3.77
N VAL A 271 -25.51 -16.78 4.67
CA VAL A 271 -25.22 -16.10 5.93
C VAL A 271 -24.92 -17.14 7.00
N GLU A 272 -23.73 -17.07 7.56
CA GLU A 272 -23.34 -17.88 8.71
C GLU A 272 -23.50 -17.09 10.01
N ARG A 273 -23.71 -17.83 11.11
CA ARG A 273 -23.89 -17.25 12.44
C ARG A 273 -22.88 -17.86 13.39
N PHE A 274 -22.08 -17.00 14.00
CA PHE A 274 -21.13 -17.38 15.03
C PHE A 274 -21.52 -16.75 16.36
N ASP A 275 -21.35 -17.51 17.45
CA ASP A 275 -21.56 -16.96 18.78
C ASP A 275 -20.44 -15.96 19.08
N LEU A 276 -20.82 -14.76 19.50
CA LEU A 276 -19.89 -13.72 19.91
C LEU A 276 -20.24 -13.29 21.34
N PRO A 277 -19.75 -14.00 22.36
CA PRO A 277 -19.89 -13.58 23.75
C PRO A 277 -19.28 -12.21 24.03
N ASP A 278 -19.69 -11.56 25.12
CA ASP A 278 -19.21 -10.21 25.49
C ASP A 278 -17.71 -10.15 25.81
N ASP A 279 -17.14 -11.27 26.29
CA ASP A 279 -15.72 -11.42 26.62
C ASP A 279 -14.90 -12.04 25.49
N ALA A 280 -15.53 -12.37 24.36
CA ALA A 280 -14.85 -12.84 23.16
C ALA A 280 -14.44 -11.67 22.26
N VAL A 281 -13.36 -11.89 21.52
CA VAL A 281 -12.86 -10.96 20.50
C VAL A 281 -12.85 -11.68 19.15
N LEU A 282 -13.21 -10.96 18.09
CA LEU A 282 -13.01 -11.40 16.71
C LEU A 282 -11.85 -10.62 16.10
N LEU A 283 -10.91 -11.34 15.48
CA LEU A 283 -9.87 -10.77 14.65
C LEU A 283 -10.23 -11.02 13.18
N LEU A 284 -10.30 -9.95 12.41
CA LEU A 284 -10.36 -9.98 10.95
C LEU A 284 -9.00 -9.54 10.42
N CYS A 285 -8.49 -10.21 9.38
CA CYS A 285 -7.20 -9.86 8.81
C CYS A 285 -7.13 -10.17 7.32
N THR A 286 -6.22 -9.50 6.63
CA THR A 286 -5.87 -9.80 5.23
C THR A 286 -4.71 -10.78 5.15
N ASP A 287 -4.36 -11.17 3.92
CA ASP A 287 -3.34 -12.19 3.66
C ASP A 287 -1.92 -11.74 4.03
N GLY A 288 -1.64 -10.43 4.02
CA GLY A 288 -0.37 -9.90 4.53
C GLY A 288 -0.09 -10.23 6.00
N VAL A 289 -1.10 -10.70 6.76
CA VAL A 289 -0.93 -11.25 8.10
C VAL A 289 -0.63 -12.74 8.07
N THR A 290 -1.48 -13.53 7.42
CA THR A 290 -1.36 -15.00 7.42
C THR A 290 -0.21 -15.50 6.55
N GLU A 291 0.15 -14.75 5.52
CA GLU A 291 1.23 -15.06 4.60
C GLU A 291 2.55 -14.35 4.94
N ALA A 292 2.61 -13.58 6.03
CA ALA A 292 3.85 -12.96 6.50
C ALA A 292 4.92 -14.02 6.78
N ARG A 293 6.15 -13.81 6.26
CA ARG A 293 7.25 -14.77 6.37
C ARG A 293 8.46 -14.18 7.06
N ASP A 294 9.17 -15.01 7.81
CA ASP A 294 10.51 -14.67 8.30
C ASP A 294 11.58 -14.87 7.21
N SER A 295 12.83 -14.54 7.55
CA SER A 295 13.99 -14.73 6.68
C SER A 295 14.25 -16.18 6.26
N SER A 296 13.70 -17.17 6.97
CA SER A 296 13.77 -18.59 6.60
C SER A 296 12.64 -19.03 5.68
N GLY A 297 11.65 -18.15 5.45
CA GLY A 297 10.45 -18.41 4.68
C GLY A 297 9.29 -19.02 5.48
N ALA A 298 9.38 -19.08 6.81
CA ALA A 298 8.35 -19.65 7.66
C ALA A 298 7.23 -18.63 7.93
N PHE A 299 5.97 -19.09 7.83
CA PHE A 299 4.78 -18.27 8.07
C PHE A 299 4.68 -17.81 9.52
N PHE A 300 4.09 -16.63 9.72
CA PHE A 300 3.76 -16.11 11.05
C PHE A 300 2.76 -17.04 11.76
N PRO A 301 3.08 -17.56 12.97
CA PRO A 301 2.21 -18.50 13.67
C PRO A 301 1.04 -17.77 14.37
N LEU A 302 0.12 -17.22 13.57
CA LEU A 302 -0.95 -16.32 14.02
C LEU A 302 -1.77 -16.92 15.17
N GLU A 303 -2.26 -18.16 15.03
CA GLU A 303 -3.10 -18.80 16.06
C GLU A 303 -2.36 -18.92 17.41
N GLU A 304 -1.09 -19.32 17.37
CA GLU A 304 -0.27 -19.45 18.58
C GLU A 304 -0.08 -18.09 19.25
N ARG A 305 0.23 -17.03 18.48
CA ARG A 305 0.40 -15.68 19.01
C ARG A 305 -0.91 -15.13 19.55
N LEU A 306 -2.01 -15.36 18.85
CA LEU A 306 -3.34 -14.86 19.18
C LEU A 306 -3.85 -15.45 20.50
N SER A 307 -3.54 -16.73 20.79
CA SER A 307 -3.95 -17.39 22.04
C SER A 307 -3.43 -16.69 23.31
N ARG A 308 -2.31 -15.97 23.22
CA ARG A 308 -1.69 -15.23 24.32
C ARG A 308 -2.42 -13.93 24.65
N TRP A 309 -3.32 -13.50 23.79
CA TRP A 309 -4.07 -12.26 23.91
C TRP A 309 -5.50 -12.45 24.45
N ALA A 310 -5.86 -13.66 24.90
CA ALA A 310 -7.18 -13.92 25.46
C ALA A 310 -7.49 -12.99 26.64
N GLY A 311 -8.59 -12.23 26.53
CA GLY A 311 -9.03 -11.25 27.52
C GLY A 311 -8.30 -9.90 27.49
N ALA A 312 -7.35 -9.68 26.59
CA ALA A 312 -6.72 -8.38 26.40
C ALA A 312 -7.68 -7.38 25.71
N PRO A 313 -7.51 -6.06 25.91
CA PRO A 313 -8.33 -5.06 25.24
C PRO A 313 -7.96 -4.97 23.74
N PRO A 314 -8.93 -4.68 22.84
CA PRO A 314 -8.72 -4.68 21.39
C PRO A 314 -7.47 -3.92 20.90
N HIS A 315 -7.23 -2.70 21.40
CA HIS A 315 -6.05 -1.90 21.04
C HIS A 315 -4.72 -2.62 21.31
N ARG A 316 -4.59 -3.33 22.44
CA ARG A 316 -3.37 -4.07 22.80
C ARG A 316 -3.16 -5.26 21.89
N ILE A 317 -4.24 -5.92 21.48
CA ILE A 317 -4.20 -7.06 20.56
C ILE A 317 -3.73 -6.57 19.19
N ALA A 318 -4.34 -5.50 18.66
CA ALA A 318 -4.00 -4.96 17.34
C ALA A 318 -2.52 -4.50 17.27
N THR A 319 -2.12 -3.62 18.19
CA THR A 319 -0.74 -3.09 18.24
C THR A 319 0.28 -4.18 18.57
N GLY A 320 0.01 -5.03 19.55
CA GLY A 320 0.94 -6.10 19.95
C GLY A 320 1.07 -7.24 18.95
N LEU A 321 0.07 -7.48 18.09
CA LEU A 321 0.21 -8.39 16.95
C LEU A 321 1.01 -7.76 15.82
N LEU A 322 0.81 -6.47 15.53
CA LEU A 322 1.60 -5.75 14.54
C LEU A 322 3.09 -5.77 14.89
N ASP A 323 3.43 -5.43 16.13
CA ASP A 323 4.82 -5.45 16.61
C ASP A 323 5.44 -6.85 16.43
N GLN A 324 4.70 -7.91 16.80
CA GLN A 324 5.17 -9.28 16.64
C GLN A 324 5.34 -9.69 15.17
N LEU A 325 4.49 -9.17 14.28
CA LEU A 325 4.55 -9.46 12.85
C LEU A 325 5.74 -8.72 12.20
N LEU A 326 5.96 -7.45 12.55
CA LEU A 326 7.12 -6.69 12.10
C LEU A 326 8.43 -7.32 12.59
N ASP A 327 8.49 -7.76 13.85
CA ASP A 327 9.64 -8.49 14.38
C ASP A 327 9.87 -9.81 13.62
N HIS A 328 8.80 -10.54 13.27
CA HIS A 328 8.87 -11.80 12.54
C HIS A 328 9.38 -11.61 11.10
N THR A 329 8.95 -10.54 10.42
CA THR A 329 9.34 -10.22 9.04
C THR A 329 10.68 -9.48 8.93
N GLY A 330 11.30 -9.10 10.05
CA GLY A 330 12.51 -8.27 10.05
C GLY A 330 12.26 -6.81 9.68
N GLY A 331 11.02 -6.34 9.85
CA GLY A 331 10.58 -4.96 9.57
C GLY A 331 10.13 -4.69 8.14
N THR A 332 10.13 -5.70 7.27
CA THR A 332 9.74 -5.59 5.86
C THR A 332 8.68 -6.62 5.50
N PRO A 333 7.39 -6.30 5.68
CA PRO A 333 6.30 -7.18 5.26
C PRO A 333 6.28 -7.34 3.73
N SER A 334 5.83 -8.50 3.26
CA SER A 334 5.71 -8.79 1.83
C SER A 334 4.41 -8.27 1.19
N ASP A 335 3.38 -8.03 2.01
CA ASP A 335 2.10 -7.47 1.59
C ASP A 335 1.51 -6.54 2.66
N ASP A 336 0.50 -5.76 2.27
CA ASP A 336 -0.21 -4.85 3.14
C ASP A 336 -0.81 -5.59 4.33
N ILE A 337 -0.76 -4.97 5.50
CA ILE A 337 -1.28 -5.55 6.73
C ILE A 337 -2.55 -4.79 7.10
N ALA A 338 -3.69 -5.46 7.04
CA ALA A 338 -4.92 -5.00 7.68
C ALA A 338 -5.31 -5.96 8.81
N LEU A 339 -5.49 -5.43 10.02
CA LEU A 339 -5.94 -6.15 11.21
C LEU A 339 -7.08 -5.37 11.85
N LEU A 340 -8.24 -6.00 12.03
CA LEU A 340 -9.37 -5.44 12.77
C LEU A 340 -9.69 -6.34 13.97
N VAL A 341 -9.76 -5.74 15.15
CA VAL A 341 -10.08 -6.41 16.39
C VAL A 341 -11.43 -5.90 16.89
N LEU A 342 -12.43 -6.77 16.85
CA LEU A 342 -13.82 -6.46 17.18
C LEU A 342 -14.16 -7.09 18.52
N ARG A 343 -14.79 -6.30 19.39
CA ARG A 343 -15.38 -6.77 20.65
C ARG A 343 -16.77 -6.17 20.79
N ARG A 344 -17.70 -6.86 21.44
CA ARG A 344 -18.97 -6.23 21.81
C ARG A 344 -18.74 -4.96 22.63
N ALA A 345 -19.51 -3.93 22.31
CA ALA A 345 -19.54 -2.74 23.14
C ALA A 345 -20.13 -3.12 24.50
N GLY A 346 -19.35 -2.98 25.56
CA GLY A 346 -19.87 -3.10 26.92
C GLY A 346 -20.82 -1.94 27.25
N PRO A 347 -21.60 -2.01 28.34
CA PRO A 347 -22.34 -0.86 28.84
C PRO A 347 -21.37 0.29 29.13
N ALA A 348 -21.31 1.26 28.21
CA ALA A 348 -20.54 2.51 28.22
C ALA A 348 -19.40 2.58 29.26
N GLU A 349 -18.27 1.94 28.98
CA GLU A 349 -17.02 2.44 29.56
C GLU A 349 -16.56 3.62 28.71
N PRO A 350 -16.38 4.82 29.31
CA PRO A 350 -15.81 5.94 28.59
C PRO A 350 -14.42 5.54 28.12
N VAL A 351 -14.16 5.71 26.82
CA VAL A 351 -12.82 5.56 26.23
C VAL A 351 -11.90 6.55 26.94
N GLY A 352 -11.16 6.06 27.94
CA GLY A 352 -10.10 6.81 28.58
C GLY A 352 -8.99 7.01 27.56
N TRP A 353 -8.89 8.21 27.02
CA TRP A 353 -7.64 8.66 26.39
C TRP A 353 -6.56 8.58 27.45
N GLY A 354 -5.72 7.55 27.38
CA GLY A 354 -4.55 7.42 28.23
C GLY A 354 -3.69 8.67 28.10
N GLU A 355 -3.46 9.33 29.23
CA GLU A 355 -2.46 10.37 29.42
C GLU A 355 -1.07 9.77 29.22
N ASP A 356 -0.65 9.59 27.97
CA ASP A 356 0.75 9.36 27.59
C ASP A 356 1.10 10.29 26.42
N ALA A 357 0.92 11.60 26.63
CA ALA A 357 1.53 12.64 25.81
C ALA A 357 2.74 13.21 26.57
N PRO A 358 3.96 13.22 25.99
CA PRO A 358 5.11 13.80 26.66
C PRO A 358 4.96 15.32 26.75
N GLY A 359 4.88 15.82 27.99
CA GLY A 359 5.28 17.17 28.41
C GLY A 359 4.74 18.34 27.60
N GLY A 360 3.58 18.87 27.99
CA GLY A 360 3.14 20.19 27.58
C GLY A 360 4.14 21.27 27.97
N ALA A 361 4.78 21.88 26.98
CA ALA A 361 5.45 23.16 27.16
C ALA A 361 4.38 24.26 27.25
N ASP A 362 4.45 25.04 28.33
CA ASP A 362 3.66 26.24 28.58
C ASP A 362 3.59 27.15 27.34
N LEU A 363 2.36 27.48 26.92
CA LEU A 363 2.09 28.63 26.06
C LEU A 363 1.29 29.67 26.87
N PRO A 364 1.63 30.97 26.81
CA PRO A 364 1.05 31.97 27.69
C PRO A 364 -0.41 32.26 27.33
N GLN A 365 -1.25 32.36 28.36
CA GLN A 365 -2.64 32.77 28.26
C GLN A 365 -2.78 34.17 27.64
N ARG A 366 -3.66 34.29 26.66
CA ARG A 366 -4.02 35.54 25.98
C ARG A 366 -5.04 36.28 26.85
N PRO A 367 -4.89 37.60 27.12
CA PRO A 367 -5.82 38.30 28.01
C PRO A 367 -7.18 38.53 27.33
N GLU A 368 -8.23 38.35 28.13
CA GLU A 368 -9.63 38.59 27.77
C GLU A 368 -9.85 40.03 27.31
N ARG A 369 -10.51 40.20 26.16
CA ARG A 369 -11.04 41.51 25.73
C ARG A 369 -12.40 41.73 26.39
N GLY A 370 -12.48 42.74 27.24
CA GLY A 370 -13.73 43.24 27.82
C GLY A 370 -14.70 43.81 26.77
N PRO A 371 -15.96 44.08 27.16
CA PRO A 371 -17.04 44.37 26.25
C PRO A 371 -16.94 45.78 25.66
N ALA A 372 -17.24 45.90 24.36
CA ALA A 372 -17.27 47.17 23.64
C ALA A 372 -18.45 48.05 24.10
N PRO A 373 -18.27 49.38 24.25
CA PRO A 373 -19.37 50.29 24.53
C PRO A 373 -20.14 50.60 23.24
N GLY A 374 -21.46 50.67 23.37
CA GLY A 374 -22.37 51.01 22.28
C GLY A 374 -22.28 52.46 21.83
N SER A 375 -22.46 52.67 20.53
CA SER A 375 -23.02 53.88 19.93
C SER A 375 -24.12 53.39 18.98
N GLY A 376 -25.37 53.83 19.09
CA GLY A 376 -25.76 55.24 19.07
C GLY A 376 -26.23 55.55 17.64
N ALA A 377 -27.53 55.69 17.50
CA ALA A 377 -28.29 55.84 16.26
C ALA A 377 -27.90 57.03 15.38
N THR A 378 -28.09 56.89 14.07
CA THR A 378 -28.75 57.92 13.26
C THR A 378 -29.41 57.33 12.01
N ALA A 379 -30.64 57.77 11.78
CA ALA A 379 -31.49 57.48 10.62
C ALA A 379 -31.01 58.24 9.36
N VAL A 380 -31.24 57.63 8.18
CA VAL A 380 -32.16 58.03 7.08
C VAL A 380 -32.17 56.90 6.07
#